data_AF-A0A8T7AFZ9-F1
#
_entry.id   AF-A0A8T7AFZ9-F1
#
_cell.length_a   1.000
_cell.length_b   1.000
_cell.length_c   1.000
_cell.angle_alpha   90.00
_cell.angle_beta   90.00
_cell.angle_gamma   90.00
#
_symmetry.space_group_name_H-M   'P 1'
#
loop_
_entity.id
_entity.type
_entity.pdbx_description
1 polymer ?
#
loop_
_entity_poly.entity_id
_entity_poly.type
_entity_poly.pdbx_seq_one_letter_code
_entity_poly.pdbx_strand_id
1 'polypeptide(L)'
;MTGLPSRTNRQDDGVTAAKKNSPNLEKAMSDLEQIVEQLEGGELTLEKSLAQFEKGVKLSRDCQKALTEAEQKVQILLGEELKDADDPPD
;
A
#
# COMPACT_ATOMS: atom_id res chain seq x y z
N MET A 1 -17.27 7.32 54.11
CA MET A 1 -18.23 7.29 52.99
C MET A 1 -17.92 8.46 52.08
N THR A 2 -17.49 8.36 50.83
CA THR A 2 -17.46 7.30 49.82
C THR A 2 -16.34 7.64 48.83
N GLY A 3 -15.34 6.76 48.65
CA GLY A 3 -14.35 6.89 47.57
C GLY A 3 -14.91 6.26 46.30
N LEU A 4 -15.01 7.04 45.22
CA LEU A 4 -15.35 6.54 43.89
C LEU A 4 -14.11 5.89 43.24
N PRO A 5 -14.18 4.66 42.71
CA PRO A 5 -13.14 4.16 41.83
C PRO A 5 -13.36 4.68 40.41
N SER A 6 -12.36 5.40 39.89
CA SER A 6 -12.25 5.78 38.48
C SER A 6 -12.19 4.53 37.62
N ARG A 7 -13.29 4.23 36.91
CA ARG A 7 -13.29 3.28 35.80
C ARG A 7 -12.75 3.98 34.56
N THR A 8 -11.48 3.79 34.26
CA THR A 8 -11.05 3.79 32.88
C THR A 8 -10.00 2.71 32.70
N ASN A 9 -10.38 1.64 32.01
CA ASN A 9 -9.47 0.92 31.13
C ASN A 9 -10.31 -0.05 30.27
N ARG A 10 -10.90 0.48 29.19
CA ARG A 10 -11.36 -0.33 28.07
C ARG A 10 -10.19 -0.29 27.09
N GLN A 11 -9.28 -1.26 27.18
CA GLN A 11 -8.26 -1.42 26.17
C GLN A 11 -8.97 -1.94 24.91
N ASP A 12 -8.84 -1.18 23.83
CA ASP A 12 -9.20 -1.51 22.46
C ASP A 12 -8.69 -2.90 22.05
N ASP A 13 -9.55 -3.91 22.15
CA ASP A 13 -9.42 -5.15 21.37
C ASP A 13 -10.17 -4.95 20.05
N GLY A 14 -9.50 -4.37 19.06
CA GLY A 14 -10.12 -4.16 17.75
C GLY A 14 -9.16 -3.64 16.71
N VAL A 15 -8.83 -4.51 15.74
CA VAL A 15 -8.22 -4.19 14.44
C VAL A 15 -6.69 -4.10 14.40
N THR A 16 -5.99 -5.23 14.64
CA THR A 16 -4.64 -5.43 14.07
C THR A 16 -4.52 -6.81 13.43
N ALA A 17 -5.24 -7.05 12.35
CA ALA A 17 -5.14 -8.28 11.55
C ALA A 17 -4.70 -8.04 10.09
N ALA A 18 -4.09 -6.88 9.78
CA ALA A 18 -3.62 -6.56 8.42
C ALA A 18 -2.10 -6.75 8.22
N LYS A 19 -1.35 -7.26 9.21
CA LYS A 19 0.12 -7.18 9.22
C LYS A 19 0.87 -8.21 8.32
N LYS A 20 0.16 -9.03 7.52
CA LYS A 20 0.82 -10.14 6.80
C LYS A 20 1.23 -9.84 5.35
N ASN A 21 0.83 -8.69 4.78
CA ASN A 21 1.24 -8.28 3.41
C ASN A 21 1.90 -6.89 3.34
N SER A 22 1.93 -6.15 4.46
CA SER A 22 2.47 -4.78 4.58
C SER A 22 3.97 -4.62 4.28
N PRO A 23 4.89 -5.54 4.68
CA PRO A 23 6.32 -5.25 4.56
C PRO A 23 6.83 -5.24 3.10
N ASN A 24 6.10 -5.85 2.16
CA ASN A 24 6.49 -5.84 0.75
C ASN A 24 6.10 -4.52 0.07
N LEU A 25 4.91 -3.99 0.37
CA LEU A 25 4.41 -2.75 -0.21
C LEU A 25 5.18 -1.52 0.31
N GLU A 26 5.36 -1.41 1.64
CA GLU A 26 6.13 -0.30 2.23
C GLU A 26 7.56 -0.23 1.68
N LYS A 27 8.20 -1.41 1.53
CA LYS A 27 9.52 -1.51 0.91
C LYS A 27 9.49 -1.10 -0.56
N ALA A 28 8.51 -1.57 -1.33
CA ALA A 28 8.39 -1.23 -2.74
C ALA A 28 8.13 0.28 -2.95
N MET A 29 7.37 0.92 -2.06
CA MET A 29 7.19 2.37 -2.06
C MET A 29 8.49 3.12 -1.75
N SER A 30 9.23 2.69 -0.73
CA SER A 30 10.55 3.29 -0.41
C SER A 30 11.56 3.11 -1.55
N ASP A 31 11.58 1.93 -2.18
CA ASP A 31 12.42 1.67 -3.35
C ASP A 31 12.04 2.57 -4.54
N LEU A 32 10.74 2.89 -4.71
CA LEU A 32 10.24 3.80 -5.74
C LEU A 32 10.67 5.25 -5.48
N GLU A 33 10.57 5.72 -4.24
CA GLU A 33 11.01 7.06 -3.82
C GLU A 33 12.50 7.26 -4.10
N GLN A 34 13.34 6.29 -3.76
CA GLN A 34 14.77 6.33 -4.05
C GLN A 34 15.07 6.36 -5.56
N ILE A 35 14.29 5.65 -6.36
CA ILE A 35 14.44 5.68 -7.82
C ILE A 35 14.12 7.08 -8.36
N VAL A 36 13.04 7.69 -7.89
CA VAL A 36 12.64 9.05 -8.29
C VAL A 36 13.73 10.05 -7.90
N GLU A 37 14.22 10.00 -6.66
CA GLU A 37 15.28 10.88 -6.18
C GLU A 37 16.56 10.77 -7.04
N GLN A 38 16.96 9.54 -7.40
CA GLN A 38 18.13 9.33 -8.27
C GLN A 38 17.93 9.82 -9.70
N LEU A 39 16.71 9.70 -10.25
CA LEU A 39 16.38 10.20 -11.58
C LEU A 39 16.33 11.73 -11.61
N GLU A 40 15.80 12.36 -10.56
CA GLU A 40 15.73 13.82 -10.42
C GLU A 40 17.11 14.44 -10.15
N GLY A 41 18.01 13.70 -9.50
CA GLY A 41 19.37 14.16 -9.19
C GLY A 41 20.25 14.40 -10.42
N GLY A 42 19.91 13.84 -11.59
CA GLY A 42 20.58 14.16 -12.87
C GLY A 42 22.03 13.68 -13.03
N GLU A 43 22.61 12.99 -12.03
CA GLU A 43 23.99 12.46 -12.10
C GLU A 43 24.10 11.12 -12.85
N LEU A 44 22.97 10.52 -13.23
CA LEU A 44 22.93 9.22 -13.91
C LEU A 44 23.26 9.37 -15.41
N THR A 45 24.05 8.43 -15.92
CA THR A 45 24.18 8.24 -17.37
C THR A 45 22.86 7.78 -17.96
N LEU A 46 22.63 8.04 -19.26
CA LEU A 46 21.40 7.64 -19.95
C LEU A 46 21.04 6.16 -19.74
N GLU A 47 22.03 5.26 -19.85
CA GLU A 47 21.82 3.82 -19.64
C GLU A 47 21.35 3.50 -18.21
N LYS A 48 21.95 4.15 -17.20
CA LYS A 48 21.53 3.98 -15.80
C LYS A 48 20.14 4.58 -15.55
N SER A 49 19.84 5.73 -16.14
CA SER A 49 18.51 6.36 -16.04
C SER A 49 17.43 5.46 -16.64
N LEU A 50 17.69 4.83 -17.78
CA LEU A 50 16.77 3.88 -18.40
C LEU A 50 16.57 2.64 -17.51
N ALA A 51 17.65 2.09 -16.95
CA ALA A 51 17.55 0.95 -16.04
C ALA A 51 16.75 1.27 -14.77
N GLN A 52 16.94 2.46 -14.19
CA GLN A 52 16.17 2.91 -13.03
C GLN A 52 14.70 3.16 -13.37
N PHE A 53 14.43 3.75 -14.53
CA PHE A 53 13.06 3.95 -15.01
C PHE A 53 12.33 2.61 -15.20
N GLU A 54 12.93 1.63 -15.86
CA GLU A 54 12.35 0.29 -16.03
C GLU A 54 12.04 -0.38 -14.68
N LYS A 55 12.99 -0.28 -13.74
CA LYS A 55 12.80 -0.79 -12.37
C LYS A 55 11.63 -0.09 -11.67
N GLY A 56 11.53 1.23 -11.78
CA GLY A 56 10.45 2.03 -11.21
C GLY A 56 9.08 1.65 -11.78
N VAL A 57 8.97 1.50 -13.11
CA VAL A 57 7.73 1.06 -13.77
C VAL A 57 7.31 -0.33 -13.29
N LYS A 58 8.26 -1.26 -13.14
CA LYS A 58 7.98 -2.60 -12.63
C LYS A 58 7.46 -2.56 -11.19
N LEU A 59 8.15 -1.85 -10.30
CA LEU A 59 7.75 -1.69 -8.90
C LEU A 59 6.35 -1.08 -8.78
N SER A 60 6.05 -0.04 -9.56
CA SER A 60 4.74 0.60 -9.55
C SER A 60 3.62 -0.38 -9.95
N ARG A 61 3.83 -1.20 -10.99
CA ARG A 61 2.87 -2.25 -11.39
C ARG A 61 2.67 -3.31 -10.33
N ASP A 62 3.75 -3.74 -9.68
CA ASP A 62 3.70 -4.75 -8.61
C ASP A 62 2.91 -4.22 -7.40
N CYS A 63 3.12 -2.95 -7.02
CA CYS A 63 2.34 -2.27 -5.98
C CYS A 63 0.85 -2.21 -6.33
N GLN A 64 0.52 -1.76 -7.54
CA GLN A 64 -0.88 -1.66 -7.98
C GLN A 64 -1.56 -3.02 -7.94
N LYS A 65 -0.89 -4.07 -8.41
CA LYS A 65 -1.40 -5.45 -8.37
C LYS A 65 -1.67 -5.91 -6.94
N ALA A 66 -0.72 -5.66 -6.03
CA ALA A 66 -0.88 -6.03 -4.62
C ALA A 66 -2.07 -5.31 -3.96
N LEU A 67 -2.32 -4.05 -4.32
CA LEU A 67 -3.48 -3.29 -3.86
C LEU A 67 -4.78 -3.86 -4.42
N THR A 68 -4.85 -4.14 -5.72
CA THR A 68 -6.03 -4.77 -6.34
C THR A 68 -6.34 -6.14 -5.74
N GLU A 69 -5.33 -6.98 -5.49
CA GLU A 69 -5.51 -8.27 -4.82
C GLU A 69 -6.04 -8.11 -3.38
N ALA A 70 -5.56 -7.09 -2.66
CA ALA A 70 -6.02 -6.78 -1.31
C ALA A 70 -7.48 -6.30 -1.32
N GLU A 71 -7.85 -5.43 -2.26
CA GLU A 71 -9.22 -4.93 -2.44
C GLU A 71 -10.19 -6.06 -2.77
N GLN A 72 -9.86 -6.93 -3.74
CA GLN A 72 -10.66 -8.10 -4.08
C GLN A 72 -10.89 -9.00 -2.86
N LYS A 73 -9.84 -9.20 -2.05
CA LYS A 73 -9.97 -10.00 -0.84
C LYS A 73 -10.91 -9.38 0.18
N VAL A 74 -10.88 -8.05 0.33
CA VAL A 74 -11.82 -7.31 1.20
C VAL A 74 -13.24 -7.48 0.69
N GLN A 75 -13.50 -7.29 -0.61
CA GLN A 75 -14.83 -7.43 -1.20
C GLN A 75 -15.43 -8.83 -1.01
N ILE A 76 -14.64 -9.89 -1.24
CA ILE A 76 -15.06 -11.27 -0.98
C ILE A 76 -15.46 -11.47 0.50
N LEU A 77 -14.72 -10.86 1.43
CA LEU A 77 -15.04 -10.93 2.86
C LEU A 77 -16.30 -10.13 3.23
N LEU A 78 -16.60 -9.06 2.50
CA LEU A 78 -17.81 -8.25 2.67
C LEU A 78 -19.03 -8.86 1.97
N GLY A 79 -18.85 -9.88 1.12
CA GLY A 79 -19.93 -10.53 0.37
C GLY A 79 -20.48 -9.68 -0.78
N GLU A 80 -19.73 -8.69 -1.24
CA GLU A 80 -20.09 -7.86 -2.39
C GLU A 80 -19.55 -8.49 -3.68
N GLU A 81 -20.44 -8.78 -4.64
CA GLU A 81 -20.07 -9.17 -6.01
C GLU A 81 -19.60 -7.93 -6.78
N LEU A 82 -18.43 -8.03 -7.41
CA LEU A 82 -17.78 -6.98 -8.20
C LEU A 82 -18.77 -6.37 -9.21
N LYS A 83 -19.11 -5.09 -9.06
CA LYS A 83 -19.53 -4.25 -10.20
C LYS A 83 -18.26 -3.75 -10.87
N ASP A 84 -18.03 -4.21 -12.09
CA ASP A 84 -16.87 -3.89 -12.91
C ASP A 84 -16.53 -2.38 -12.87
N ALA A 85 -15.29 -2.06 -12.52
CA ALA A 85 -14.77 -0.69 -12.45
C ALA A 85 -14.08 -0.25 -13.76
N ASP A 86 -14.44 -0.87 -14.88
CA ASP A 86 -13.91 -0.57 -16.23
C ASP A 86 -15.00 -0.08 -17.21
N ASP A 87 -16.02 0.62 -16.71
CA ASP A 87 -16.92 1.40 -17.58
C ASP A 87 -16.37 2.83 -17.72
N PRO A 88 -15.71 3.19 -18.85
CA PRO A 88 -15.33 4.58 -19.09
C PRO A 88 -16.61 5.41 -19.29
N PRO A 89 -16.73 6.61 -18.70
CA PRO A 89 -17.83 7.49 -19.03
C PRO A 89 -17.72 7.94 -20.50
N ASP A 90 -18.82 7.81 -21.25
CA ASP A 90 -19.06 8.48 -22.55
C ASP A 90 -18.72 9.97 -22.49
#